data_AF-A0AAV4WRR8-F1
#
_entry.id   AF-A0AAV4WRR8-F1
#
_cell.length_a   1.000
_cell.length_b   1.000
_cell.length_c   1.000
_cell.angle_alpha   90.00
_cell.angle_beta   90.00
_cell.angle_gamma   90.00
#
_symmetry.space_group_name_H-M   'P 1'
#
loop_
_entity.id
_entity.type
_entity.pdbx_description
1 polymer ?
#
loop_
_entity_poly.entity_id
_entity_poly.type
_entity_poly.pdbx_seq_one_letter_code
_entity_poly.pdbx_strand_id
1 'polypeptide(L)'
;MALQNNPDVNCLEEAREWYANNGDQEVIDKYSRFLIDILPGLKVDEIKGMTCVTCGNPSDLPYIDGVSATVTVAVVGNGRGATICDEVGRIAAQLSLTGHWDSELPKKLFEAIF
;
A
#
# COMPACT_ATOMS: atom_id res chain seq x y z
N MET A 1 15.12 -6.78 -13.88
CA MET A 1 14.20 -7.38 -12.89
C MET A 1 12.81 -7.02 -13.35
N ALA A 2 12.11 -7.92 -14.02
CA ALA A 2 10.77 -7.62 -14.53
C ALA A 2 9.87 -7.32 -13.34
N LEU A 3 9.34 -6.09 -13.28
CA LEU A 3 8.24 -5.73 -12.40
C LEU A 3 7.12 -6.75 -12.66
N GLN A 4 6.54 -7.32 -11.60
CA GLN A 4 5.32 -8.10 -11.76
C GLN A 4 4.32 -7.25 -12.54
N ASN A 5 3.83 -7.76 -13.67
CA ASN A 5 2.67 -7.19 -14.34
C ASN A 5 1.43 -7.60 -13.52
N ASN A 6 1.31 -7.04 -12.32
CA ASN A 6 0.07 -7.20 -11.57
C ASN A 6 -1.02 -6.43 -12.32
N PRO A 7 -2.22 -7.03 -12.48
CA PRO A 7 -3.30 -6.36 -13.18
C PRO A 7 -3.70 -5.09 -12.42
N ASP A 8 -3.94 -4.01 -13.15
CA ASP A 8 -4.59 -2.83 -12.59
C ASP A 8 -6.02 -3.19 -12.19
N VAL A 9 -6.38 -2.83 -10.96
CA VAL A 9 -7.74 -2.99 -10.42
C VAL A 9 -8.44 -1.65 -10.49
N ASN A 10 -9.38 -1.51 -11.40
CA ASN A 10 -9.99 -0.23 -11.77
C ASN A 10 -11.40 -0.04 -11.21
N CYS A 11 -12.01 -1.10 -10.66
CA CYS A 11 -13.31 -1.00 -10.03
C CYS A 11 -13.44 -1.90 -8.79
N LEU A 12 -14.51 -1.66 -8.02
CA LEU A 12 -14.80 -2.41 -6.80
C LEU A 12 -14.99 -3.90 -7.06
N GLU A 13 -15.64 -4.28 -8.16
CA GLU A 13 -15.89 -5.68 -8.48
C GLU A 13 -14.58 -6.41 -8.80
N GLU A 14 -13.70 -5.82 -9.61
CA GLU A 14 -12.35 -6.35 -9.86
C GLU A 14 -11.55 -6.48 -8.57
N ALA A 15 -11.65 -5.51 -7.65
CA ALA A 15 -10.97 -5.58 -6.35
C ALA A 15 -11.47 -6.75 -5.51
N ARG A 16 -12.80 -6.97 -5.49
CA ARG A 16 -13.42 -8.09 -4.78
C ARG A 16 -12.99 -9.43 -5.37
N GLU A 17 -13.02 -9.54 -6.69
CA GLU A 17 -12.57 -10.75 -7.40
C GLU A 17 -11.09 -11.04 -7.12
N TRP A 18 -10.24 -10.02 -7.11
CA TRP A 18 -8.83 -10.14 -6.75
C TRP A 18 -8.64 -10.63 -5.31
N TYR A 19 -9.31 -10.02 -4.34
CA TYR A 19 -9.21 -10.45 -2.94
C TYR A 19 -9.81 -11.84 -2.67
N ALA A 20 -10.72 -12.32 -3.53
CA ALA A 20 -11.30 -13.66 -3.42
C ALA A 20 -10.40 -14.76 -4.03
N ASN A 21 -9.35 -14.40 -4.77
CA ASN A 21 -8.42 -15.35 -5.37
C ASN A 21 -7.13 -15.51 -4.52
N ASN A 22 -6.30 -16.51 -4.85
CA ASN A 22 -5.04 -16.77 -4.13
C ASN A 22 -3.82 -16.08 -4.77
N GLY A 23 -4.03 -15.20 -5.74
CA GLY A 23 -3.01 -14.58 -6.58
C GLY A 23 -2.68 -15.39 -7.83
N ASP A 24 -1.62 -14.98 -8.51
CA ASP A 24 -1.12 -15.63 -9.73
C ASP A 24 -0.21 -16.82 -9.38
N GLN A 25 -0.59 -18.02 -9.82
CA GLN A 25 0.15 -19.25 -9.54
C GLN A 25 1.56 -19.26 -10.16
N GLU A 26 1.76 -18.65 -11.33
CA GLU A 26 3.08 -18.58 -11.96
C GLU A 26 4.03 -17.71 -11.14
N VAL A 27 3.50 -16.60 -10.62
CA VAL A 27 4.21 -15.73 -9.67
C VAL A 27 4.57 -16.50 -8.40
N ILE A 28 3.60 -17.19 -7.79
CA ILE A 28 3.82 -17.97 -6.56
C ILE A 28 4.92 -19.00 -6.79
N ASP A 29 4.85 -19.80 -7.84
CA ASP A 29 5.83 -20.84 -8.16
C ASP A 29 7.23 -20.26 -8.35
N LYS A 30 7.33 -19.12 -9.04
CA LYS A 30 8.60 -18.43 -9.30
C LYS A 30 9.25 -17.93 -8.02
N TYR A 31 8.51 -17.22 -7.16
CA TYR A 31 9.04 -16.70 -5.90
C TYR A 31 9.33 -17.83 -4.90
N SER A 32 8.54 -18.91 -4.93
CA SER A 32 8.77 -20.11 -4.12
C SER A 32 10.12 -20.74 -4.42
N ARG A 33 10.42 -20.97 -5.70
CA ARG A 33 11.72 -21.52 -6.13
C ARG A 33 12.87 -20.61 -5.71
N PHE A 34 12.73 -19.31 -5.94
CA PHE A 34 13.73 -18.32 -5.54
C PHE A 34 14.02 -18.33 -4.03
N LEU A 35 12.98 -18.41 -3.19
CA LEU A 35 13.15 -18.47 -1.73
C LEU A 35 13.85 -19.75 -1.29
N ILE A 36 13.51 -20.90 -1.87
CA ILE A 36 14.13 -22.20 -1.57
C ILE A 36 15.61 -22.20 -2.00
N ASP A 37 15.92 -21.63 -3.16
CA ASP A 37 17.28 -21.56 -3.69
C ASP A 37 18.21 -20.69 -2.81
N ILE A 38 17.66 -19.61 -2.21
CA ILE A 38 18.42 -18.70 -1.33
C ILE A 38 18.61 -19.28 0.08
N LEU A 39 17.69 -20.14 0.54
CA LEU A 39 17.70 -20.72 1.87
C LEU A 39 17.89 -22.24 1.80
N PRO A 40 19.07 -22.72 1.40
CA PRO A 40 19.33 -24.15 1.27
C PRO A 40 19.15 -24.84 2.63
N GLY A 41 18.24 -25.80 2.69
CA GLY A 41 17.90 -26.54 3.91
C GLY A 41 16.62 -26.06 4.62
N LEU A 42 15.95 -25.02 4.12
CA LEU A 42 14.61 -24.67 4.58
C LEU A 42 13.64 -25.83 4.34
N LYS A 43 13.04 -26.35 5.41
CA LYS A 43 11.94 -27.31 5.33
C LYS A 43 10.65 -26.50 5.23
N VAL A 44 9.99 -26.59 4.08
CA VAL A 44 8.76 -25.85 3.81
C VAL A 44 7.59 -26.79 3.99
N ASP A 45 6.75 -26.52 4.99
CA ASP A 45 5.53 -27.29 5.24
C ASP A 45 4.41 -26.89 4.26
N GLU A 46 4.32 -25.60 3.94
CA GLU A 46 3.30 -25.07 3.03
C GLU A 46 3.74 -23.73 2.42
N ILE A 47 3.33 -23.47 1.18
CA ILE A 47 3.43 -22.16 0.54
C ILE A 47 2.03 -21.73 0.10
N LYS A 48 1.67 -20.49 0.46
CA LYS A 48 0.41 -19.86 0.10
C LYS A 48 0.64 -18.50 -0.54
N GLY A 49 -0.06 -18.24 -1.64
CA GLY A 49 -0.21 -16.89 -2.16
C GLY A 49 -1.31 -16.14 -1.42
N MET A 50 -1.15 -14.82 -1.34
CA MET A 50 -2.15 -13.89 -0.81
C MET A 50 -2.22 -12.70 -1.75
N THR A 51 -3.41 -12.15 -1.92
CA THR A 51 -3.61 -10.95 -2.72
C THR A 51 -3.60 -9.69 -1.89
N CYS A 52 -3.04 -8.64 -2.46
CA CYS A 52 -2.99 -7.30 -1.89
C CYS A 52 -3.18 -6.28 -3.02
N VAL A 53 -3.77 -5.13 -2.70
CA VAL A 53 -3.90 -3.98 -3.60
C VAL A 53 -3.26 -2.78 -2.93
N THR A 54 -2.55 -1.98 -3.71
CA THR A 54 -2.08 -0.66 -3.29
C THR A 54 -2.61 0.40 -4.25
N CYS A 55 -2.75 1.62 -3.75
CA CYS A 55 -2.95 2.79 -4.60
C CYS A 55 -1.59 3.46 -4.83
N GLY A 56 -1.39 3.96 -6.06
CA GLY A 56 -0.25 4.78 -6.45
C GLY A 56 -0.69 6.19 -6.83
N ASN A 57 0.18 7.18 -6.62
CA ASN A 57 0.01 8.52 -7.18
C ASN A 57 1.34 9.05 -7.78
N PRO A 58 1.32 10.12 -8.59
CA PRO A 58 2.54 10.67 -9.18
C PRO A 58 3.54 11.31 -8.21
N SER A 59 3.12 11.71 -7.00
CA SER A 59 4.03 12.31 -6.02
C SER A 59 4.86 11.29 -5.24
N ASP A 60 4.46 10.01 -5.26
CA ASP A 60 5.05 8.90 -4.49
C ASP A 60 5.05 9.15 -2.97
N LEU A 61 4.25 10.12 -2.52
CA LEU A 61 4.03 10.47 -1.11
C LEU A 61 2.58 10.16 -0.71
N PRO A 62 2.32 9.83 0.56
CA PRO A 62 0.96 9.64 1.04
C PRO A 62 0.18 10.95 0.96
N TYR A 63 -1.14 10.85 0.82
CA TYR A 63 -2.01 12.00 0.98
C TYR A 63 -2.43 12.15 2.43
N ILE A 64 -2.21 13.32 3.00
CA ILE A 64 -2.61 13.74 4.34
C ILE A 64 -3.28 15.10 4.24
N ASP A 65 -4.62 15.12 4.21
CA ASP A 65 -5.33 16.39 3.99
C ASP A 65 -6.74 16.41 4.59
N GLY A 66 -7.25 17.62 4.87
CA GLY A 66 -8.64 17.86 5.22
C GLY A 66 -9.46 18.11 3.96
N VAL A 67 -10.20 17.11 3.49
CA VAL A 67 -10.99 17.20 2.24
C VAL A 67 -12.38 17.80 2.45
N SER A 68 -12.80 17.95 3.70
CA SER A 68 -13.98 18.71 4.11
C SER A 68 -13.82 19.21 5.54
N ALA A 69 -14.81 19.95 6.04
CA ALA A 69 -14.82 20.39 7.44
C ALA A 69 -14.85 19.23 8.47
N THR A 70 -15.22 18.01 8.04
CA THR A 70 -15.41 16.86 8.93
C THR A 70 -14.64 15.61 8.49
N VAL A 71 -13.88 15.68 7.39
CA VAL A 71 -13.18 14.53 6.83
C VAL A 71 -11.71 14.88 6.62
N THR A 72 -10.84 14.15 7.30
CA THR A 72 -9.40 14.12 7.09
C THR A 72 -9.02 12.77 6.48
N VAL A 73 -8.17 12.77 5.47
CA VAL A 73 -7.69 11.55 4.81
C VAL A 73 -6.21 11.32 5.12
N ALA A 74 -5.84 10.04 5.22
CA ALA A 74 -4.48 9.54 5.32
C ALA A 74 -4.39 8.29 4.43
N VAL A 75 -4.13 8.48 3.13
CA VAL A 75 -4.34 7.46 2.09
C VAL A 75 -3.20 7.41 1.07
N VAL A 76 -3.25 6.45 0.14
CA VAL A 76 -2.28 6.27 -0.95
C VAL A 76 -0.85 6.04 -0.43
N GLY A 77 -0.63 4.92 0.26
CA GLY A 77 0.67 4.58 0.82
C GLY A 77 1.75 4.20 -0.20
N ASN A 78 1.48 4.19 -1.51
CA ASN A 78 2.43 3.86 -2.59
C ASN A 78 3.23 2.56 -2.33
N GLY A 79 2.57 1.51 -1.84
CA GLY A 79 3.21 0.23 -1.47
C GLY A 79 4.12 0.28 -0.23
N ARG A 80 4.19 1.41 0.47
CA ARG A 80 5.03 1.66 1.65
C ARG A 80 4.23 2.04 2.90
N GLY A 81 2.90 2.02 2.82
CA GLY A 81 2.01 2.49 3.89
C GLY A 81 2.31 1.88 5.25
N ALA A 82 2.58 0.58 5.32
CA ALA A 82 2.90 -0.10 6.58
C ALA A 82 4.20 0.40 7.25
N THR A 83 5.19 0.83 6.47
CA THR A 83 6.46 1.34 7.00
C THR A 83 6.33 2.75 7.59
N ILE A 84 5.41 3.55 7.04
CA ILE A 84 5.26 4.97 7.39
C ILE A 84 4.01 5.26 8.23
N CYS A 85 3.23 4.24 8.60
CA CYS A 85 1.89 4.42 9.15
C CYS A 85 1.87 5.18 10.48
N ASP A 86 2.89 5.01 11.33
CA ASP A 86 2.94 5.67 12.63
C ASP A 86 3.01 7.19 12.47
N GLU A 87 3.94 7.69 11.66
CA GLU A 87 4.12 9.13 11.47
C GLU A 87 3.01 9.75 10.63
N VAL A 88 2.57 9.06 9.56
CA VAL A 88 1.41 9.48 8.75
C VAL A 88 0.16 9.57 9.62
N GLY A 89 -0.08 8.57 10.47
CA GLY A 89 -1.22 8.52 11.38
C GLY A 89 -1.16 9.63 12.43
N ARG A 90 0.02 9.88 13.02
CA ARG A 90 0.23 10.98 13.98
C ARG A 90 -0.10 12.34 13.37
N ILE A 91 0.45 12.65 12.19
CA ILE A 91 0.21 13.92 11.48
C ILE A 91 -1.27 14.05 11.12
N ALA A 92 -1.88 13.00 10.56
CA ALA A 92 -3.29 13.02 10.16
C ALA A 92 -4.24 13.20 11.35
N ALA A 93 -3.97 12.54 12.48
CA ALA A 93 -4.77 12.69 13.70
C ALA A 93 -4.67 14.11 14.25
N GLN A 94 -3.47 14.70 14.28
CA GLN A 94 -3.27 16.07 14.75
C GLN A 94 -3.98 17.09 13.83
N LEU A 95 -3.87 16.91 12.52
CA LEU A 95 -4.58 17.72 11.53
C LEU A 95 -6.11 17.60 11.72
N SER A 96 -6.61 16.40 11.98
CA SER A 96 -8.05 16.15 12.18
C SER A 96 -8.58 16.78 13.47
N LEU A 97 -7.83 16.68 14.57
CA LEU A 97 -8.25 17.20 15.88
C LEU A 97 -8.15 18.72 15.99
N THR A 98 -7.14 19.31 15.35
CA THR A 98 -6.78 20.72 15.59
C THR A 98 -6.93 21.60 14.37
N GLY A 99 -7.02 21.04 13.16
CA GLY A 99 -6.93 21.78 11.91
C GLY A 99 -5.52 22.27 11.57
N HIS A 100 -4.50 21.93 12.37
CA HIS A 100 -3.13 22.40 12.19
C HIS A 100 -2.21 21.28 11.72
N TRP A 101 -1.32 21.63 10.79
CA TRP A 101 -0.26 20.75 10.31
C TRP A 101 0.89 20.70 11.33
N ASP A 102 1.29 19.49 11.72
CA ASP A 102 2.30 19.25 12.76
C ASP A 102 3.42 18.34 12.26
N SER A 103 4.19 18.86 11.31
CA SER A 103 5.41 18.24 10.79
C SER A 103 6.33 19.33 10.24
N GLU A 104 7.64 19.10 10.30
CA GLU A 104 8.64 19.95 9.66
C GLU A 104 8.56 19.87 8.12
N LEU A 105 7.98 18.79 7.59
CA LEU A 105 7.79 18.62 6.16
C LEU A 105 6.67 19.54 5.66
N PRO A 106 6.82 20.19 4.48
CA PRO A 106 5.78 21.08 3.97
C PRO A 106 4.46 20.33 3.69
N LYS A 107 3.34 20.81 4.27
CA LYS A 107 2.00 20.26 4.04
C LYS A 107 1.68 20.01 2.56
N LYS A 108 2.06 20.97 1.71
CA LYS A 108 1.79 20.94 0.25
C LYS A 108 2.30 19.67 -0.45
N LEU A 109 3.29 18.97 0.11
CA LEU A 109 3.78 17.70 -0.45
C LEU A 109 2.77 16.54 -0.29
N PHE A 110 1.83 16.67 0.64
CA PHE A 110 0.88 15.62 1.05
C PHE A 110 -0.57 15.99 0.74
N GLU A 111 -0.81 17.11 0.06
CA GLU A 111 -2.17 17.51 -0.32
C GLU A 111 -2.79 16.48 -1.27
N ALA A 112 -4.07 16.17 -1.06
CA ALA A 112 -4.75 15.18 -1.86
C ALA A 112 -5.06 15.75 -3.26
N ILE A 113 -4.70 15.00 -4.30
CA ILE A 113 -5.04 15.30 -5.69
C ILE A 113 -5.98 14.20 -6.17
N PHE A 114 -7.21 14.60 -6.54
CA PHE A 114 -8.28 13.73 -7.03
C PHE A 114 -8.48 13.92 -8.53
#